data_AF-A0A7J7J2B8-F1
#
_entry.id   AF-A0A7J7J2B8-F1
#
_cell.length_a   1.000
_cell.length_b   1.000
_cell.length_c   1.000
_cell.angle_alpha   90.00
_cell.angle_beta   90.00
_cell.angle_gamma   90.00
#
_symmetry.space_group_name_H-M   'P 1'
#
loop_
_entity.id
_entity.type
_entity.pdbx_description
1 polymer ?
#
loop_
_entity_poly.entity_id
_entity_poly.type
_entity_poly.pdbx_seq_one_letter_code
_entity_poly.pdbx_strand_id
1 'polypeptide(L)'
;MSCTILYHLVPPHPTLYYPVPPHHTSYYTRQSAHIFSDTGFSKQLDIDLMPWRLWIGIWIFVIGVILVATEASFLVKYVSRFTQEIFAFLISMIFIYEVFKKLIKVFKTYPLCKDYVDCVSHLPDYTIFTAGTDNLTAAGNSTGETTPDAATKPNTALFTMSITLFTFTLAYLLKGLRNKKVLGRTIRRALGDFGVPFAILVMCLIDFFVRDKVDTQKLNVPADFSVTDPDKRGWLINPLGTEAKPFPVGHMFSAIIPALLASILIYMESLIAGYVLTV
;
A
#
# COMPACT_ATOMS: atom_id res chain seq x y z
N MET A 1 -7.93 -10.82 3.17
CA MET A 1 -9.21 -11.42 3.58
C MET A 1 -9.02 -12.67 4.44
N SER A 2 -8.19 -13.64 4.04
CA SER A 2 -7.97 -14.88 4.80
C SER A 2 -7.41 -14.67 6.22
N CYS A 3 -6.45 -13.77 6.43
CA CYS A 3 -5.93 -13.49 7.77
C CYS A 3 -7.02 -12.91 8.70
N THR A 4 -7.83 -11.97 8.22
CA THR A 4 -8.91 -11.35 9.01
C THR A 4 -9.95 -12.38 9.46
N ILE A 5 -10.34 -13.31 8.57
CA ILE A 5 -11.31 -14.37 8.89
C ILE A 5 -10.72 -15.36 9.90
N LEU A 6 -9.44 -15.72 9.75
CA LEU A 6 -8.74 -16.60 10.68
C LEU A 6 -8.64 -16.00 12.09
N TYR A 7 -8.36 -14.68 12.20
CA TYR A 7 -8.36 -13.98 13.49
C TYR A 7 -9.74 -13.96 14.16
N HIS A 8 -10.83 -13.88 13.39
CA HIS A 8 -12.18 -13.94 13.94
C HIS A 8 -12.63 -15.35 14.38
N LEU A 9 -11.91 -16.40 13.98
CA LEU A 9 -12.19 -17.79 14.34
C LEU A 9 -11.46 -18.25 15.62
N VAL A 10 -10.44 -17.51 16.07
CA VAL A 10 -9.74 -17.80 17.32
C VAL A 10 -10.52 -17.18 18.49
N PRO A 11 -11.09 -17.98 19.42
CA PRO A 11 -11.84 -17.43 20.54
C PRO A 11 -10.90 -16.62 21.46
N PRO A 12 -11.31 -15.43 21.93
CA PRO A 12 -10.49 -14.64 22.84
C PRO A 12 -10.35 -15.40 24.17
N HIS A 13 -9.11 -15.54 24.65
CA HIS A 13 -8.86 -15.95 26.03
C HIS A 13 -9.45 -14.88 26.99
N PRO A 14 -10.08 -15.27 28.12
CA PRO A 14 -10.80 -14.36 29.02
C PRO A 14 -9.94 -13.24 29.67
N THR A 15 -8.62 -13.25 29.47
CA THR A 15 -7.68 -12.25 30.02
C THR A 15 -7.19 -11.22 29.01
N LEU A 16 -7.55 -11.31 27.71
CA LEU A 16 -7.03 -10.43 26.67
C LEU A 16 -8.15 -9.94 25.72
N TYR A 17 -8.99 -9.07 26.23
CA TYR A 17 -10.03 -8.37 25.45
C TYR A 17 -9.39 -7.22 24.66
N TYR A 18 -8.75 -7.51 23.52
CA TYR A 18 -8.22 -6.46 22.65
C TYR A 18 -8.60 -6.69 21.18
N PRO A 19 -9.80 -6.25 20.75
CA PRO A 19 -10.18 -6.29 19.35
C PRO A 19 -9.47 -5.14 18.60
N VAL A 20 -8.25 -5.37 18.12
CA VAL A 20 -7.61 -4.43 17.18
C VAL A 20 -8.43 -4.44 15.88
N PRO A 21 -8.91 -3.29 15.37
CA PRO A 21 -9.73 -3.24 14.17
C PRO A 21 -8.96 -3.82 12.96
N PRO A 22 -9.47 -4.88 12.31
CA PRO A 22 -8.71 -5.70 11.38
C PRO A 22 -8.30 -4.97 10.09
N HIS A 23 -8.97 -3.87 9.77
CA HIS A 23 -8.61 -3.04 8.62
C HIS A 23 -7.26 -2.37 8.88
N HIS A 24 -7.06 -1.73 10.04
CA HIS A 24 -5.80 -1.08 10.39
C HIS A 24 -4.64 -2.10 10.32
N THR A 25 -4.69 -3.19 11.08
CA THR A 25 -3.62 -4.20 11.13
C THR A 25 -3.25 -4.78 9.77
N SER A 26 -4.23 -4.96 8.86
CA SER A 26 -3.96 -5.47 7.50
C SER A 26 -3.26 -4.45 6.59
N TYR A 27 -3.60 -3.16 6.72
CA TYR A 27 -2.93 -2.09 5.98
C TYR A 27 -1.52 -1.85 6.53
N TYR A 28 -1.34 -1.88 7.85
CA TYR A 28 -0.03 -1.69 8.47
C TYR A 28 0.92 -2.86 8.24
N THR A 29 0.43 -4.10 8.27
CA THR A 29 1.22 -5.28 7.87
C THR A 29 1.64 -5.19 6.41
N ARG A 30 0.79 -4.63 5.53
CA ARG A 30 1.11 -4.38 4.13
C ARG A 30 2.11 -3.23 3.96
N GLN A 31 2.01 -2.18 4.77
CA GLN A 31 2.91 -1.03 4.81
C GLN A 31 4.31 -1.41 5.31
N SER A 32 4.39 -2.15 6.43
CA SER A 32 5.64 -2.66 7.00
C SER A 32 6.30 -3.69 6.09
N ALA A 33 5.51 -4.57 5.45
CA ALA A 33 6.00 -5.46 4.41
C ALA A 33 6.49 -4.70 3.17
N HIS A 34 5.90 -3.56 2.81
CA HIS A 34 6.35 -2.73 1.68
C HIS A 34 7.65 -1.96 2.00
N ILE A 35 7.79 -1.43 3.21
CA ILE A 35 9.02 -0.77 3.68
C ILE A 35 10.17 -1.77 3.77
N PHE A 36 9.87 -3.00 4.18
CA PHE A 36 10.90 -4.00 4.43
C PHE A 36 11.24 -4.85 3.18
N SER A 37 10.25 -5.17 2.35
CA SER A 37 10.43 -5.85 1.07
C SER A 37 10.61 -4.81 -0.07
N ASP A 38 11.41 -3.78 0.16
CA ASP A 38 11.60 -2.75 -0.85
C ASP A 38 12.32 -3.38 -2.04
N THR A 39 11.64 -3.39 -3.19
CA THR A 39 12.14 -3.99 -4.44
C THR A 39 13.51 -3.46 -4.85
N GLY A 40 13.89 -2.26 -4.37
CA GLY A 40 15.22 -1.68 -4.55
C GLY A 40 16.34 -2.46 -3.85
N PHE A 41 16.12 -2.95 -2.62
CA PHE A 41 17.14 -3.71 -1.88
C PHE A 41 17.39 -5.08 -2.53
N SER A 42 16.31 -5.77 -2.93
CA SER A 42 16.42 -7.03 -3.66
C SER A 42 17.07 -6.86 -5.04
N LYS A 43 16.77 -5.77 -5.77
CA LYS A 43 17.43 -5.46 -7.04
C LYS A 43 18.92 -5.17 -6.89
N GLN A 44 19.35 -4.60 -5.78
CA GLN A 44 20.77 -4.35 -5.48
C GLN A 44 21.52 -5.62 -5.05
N LEU A 45 20.81 -6.57 -4.43
CA LEU A 45 21.37 -7.83 -3.92
C LEU A 45 21.14 -9.04 -4.83
N ASP A 46 20.47 -8.85 -5.98
CA ASP A 46 20.06 -9.90 -6.92
C ASP A 46 19.39 -11.11 -6.24
N ILE A 47 18.66 -10.86 -5.14
CA ILE A 47 17.96 -11.89 -4.37
C ILE A 47 16.50 -11.97 -4.81
N ASP A 48 15.97 -13.19 -4.95
CA ASP A 48 14.55 -13.38 -5.21
C ASP A 48 13.70 -12.82 -4.05
N LEU A 49 12.82 -11.87 -4.35
CA LEU A 49 11.93 -11.22 -3.37
C LEU A 49 11.03 -12.20 -2.61
N MET A 50 10.57 -13.26 -3.27
CA MET A 50 9.58 -14.18 -2.71
C MET A 50 10.14 -15.04 -1.57
N PRO A 51 11.24 -15.81 -1.76
CA PRO A 51 11.91 -16.52 -0.68
C PRO A 51 12.37 -15.59 0.44
N TRP A 52 12.86 -14.39 0.11
CA TRP A 52 13.23 -13.38 1.09
C TRP A 52 12.07 -13.00 2.03
N ARG A 53 10.89 -12.72 1.46
CA ARG A 53 9.67 -12.44 2.25
C ARG A 53 9.24 -13.63 3.11
N LEU A 54 9.39 -14.85 2.62
CA LEU A 54 9.07 -16.06 3.37
C LEU A 54 10.00 -16.20 4.59
N TRP A 55 11.31 -16.02 4.42
CA TRP A 55 12.27 -16.07 5.52
C TRP A 55 12.02 -14.99 6.57
N ILE A 56 11.68 -13.77 6.17
CA ILE A 56 11.25 -12.72 7.12
C ILE A 56 10.02 -13.19 7.90
N GLY A 57 9.02 -13.77 7.23
CA GLY A 57 7.83 -14.30 7.87
C GLY A 57 8.11 -15.44 8.87
N ILE A 58 9.03 -16.36 8.53
CA ILE A 58 9.48 -17.43 9.42
C ILE A 58 10.13 -16.85 10.68
N TRP A 59 11.04 -15.88 10.52
CA TRP A 59 11.68 -15.23 11.67
C TRP A 59 10.68 -14.44 12.52
N ILE A 60 9.70 -13.75 11.92
CA ILE A 60 8.62 -13.07 12.67
C ILE A 60 7.83 -14.09 13.50
N PHE A 61 7.53 -15.26 12.93
CA PHE A 61 6.83 -16.34 13.65
C PHE A 61 7.68 -16.87 14.81
N VAL A 62 8.96 -17.17 14.59
CA VAL A 62 9.88 -17.67 15.64
C VAL A 62 10.01 -16.65 16.77
N ILE A 63 10.26 -15.37 16.45
CA ILE A 63 10.34 -14.28 17.43
C ILE A 63 9.01 -14.13 18.17
N GLY A 64 7.88 -14.23 17.46
CA GLY A 64 6.54 -14.20 18.04
C GLY A 64 6.31 -15.32 19.07
N VAL A 65 6.69 -16.55 18.76
CA VAL A 65 6.61 -17.68 19.70
C VAL A 65 7.49 -17.44 20.93
N ILE A 66 8.71 -16.93 20.75
CA ILE A 66 9.60 -16.58 21.86
C ILE A 66 8.98 -15.49 22.74
N LEU A 67 8.39 -14.45 22.16
CA LEU A 67 7.72 -13.37 22.91
C LEU A 67 6.52 -13.88 23.71
N VAL A 68 5.75 -14.82 23.16
CA VAL A 68 4.63 -15.46 23.88
C VAL A 68 5.16 -16.34 25.02
N ALA A 69 6.19 -17.15 24.75
CA ALA A 69 6.78 -18.05 25.76
C ALA A 69 7.48 -17.30 26.91
N THR A 70 8.02 -16.11 26.64
CA THR A 70 8.72 -15.27 27.63
C THR A 70 7.79 -14.36 28.44
N GLU A 71 6.47 -14.49 28.28
CA GLU A 71 5.49 -13.61 28.91
C GLU A 71 5.80 -12.12 28.66
N ALA A 72 5.88 -11.72 27.38
CA ALA A 72 6.21 -10.35 26.95
C ALA A 72 5.35 -9.23 27.59
N SER A 73 4.26 -9.59 28.27
CA SER A 73 3.47 -8.77 29.20
C SER A 73 4.31 -7.82 30.08
N PHE A 74 5.52 -8.22 30.49
CA PHE A 74 6.41 -7.37 31.26
C PHE A 74 7.01 -6.20 30.45
N LEU A 75 7.29 -6.42 29.17
CA LEU A 75 7.88 -5.44 28.25
C LEU A 75 6.95 -4.22 28.03
N VAL A 76 5.64 -4.42 28.13
CA VAL A 76 4.60 -3.37 28.01
C VAL A 76 4.82 -2.26 29.03
N LYS A 77 5.31 -2.59 30.22
CA LYS A 77 5.52 -1.62 31.30
C LYS A 77 6.63 -0.61 31.01
N TYR A 78 7.56 -0.95 30.11
CA TYR A 78 8.66 -0.07 29.73
C TYR A 78 8.29 0.91 28.61
N VAL A 79 7.17 0.69 27.93
CA VAL A 79 6.68 1.57 26.88
C VAL A 79 5.95 2.75 27.52
N SER A 80 6.59 3.92 27.49
CA SER A 80 5.97 5.13 28.03
C SER A 80 4.98 5.74 27.03
N ARG A 81 3.95 6.43 27.54
CA ARG A 81 3.00 7.21 26.73
C ARG A 81 3.71 8.19 25.78
N PHE A 82 4.84 8.74 26.21
CA PHE A 82 5.66 9.64 25.38
C PHE A 82 6.20 8.93 24.12
N THR A 83 6.72 7.71 24.25
CA THR A 83 7.19 6.93 23.08
C THR A 83 6.06 6.56 22.12
N GLN A 84 4.86 6.29 22.64
CA GLN A 84 3.68 6.00 21.83
C GLN A 84 3.23 7.21 21.02
N GLU A 85 3.23 8.41 21.63
CA GLU A 85 2.87 9.66 20.95
C GLU A 85 3.86 10.00 19.83
N ILE A 86 5.17 9.82 20.06
CA ILE A 86 6.21 9.99 19.01
C ILE A 86 6.03 8.98 17.89
N PHE A 87 5.77 7.72 18.23
CA PHE A 87 5.63 6.66 17.24
C PHE A 87 4.39 6.86 16.37
N ALA A 88 3.25 7.22 16.98
CA ALA A 88 2.03 7.57 16.26
C ALA A 88 2.26 8.77 15.33
N PHE A 89 3.00 9.79 15.78
CA PHE A 89 3.38 10.92 14.95
C PHE A 89 4.26 10.49 13.76
N LEU A 90 5.30 9.69 14.00
CA LEU A 90 6.22 9.21 12.96
C LEU A 90 5.49 8.39 11.88
N ILE A 91 4.62 7.49 12.30
CA ILE A 91 3.76 6.72 11.38
C ILE A 91 2.88 7.66 10.55
N SER A 92 2.22 8.62 11.20
CA SER A 92 1.36 9.58 10.50
C SER A 92 2.14 10.38 9.46
N MET A 93 3.37 10.77 9.78
CA MET A 93 4.27 11.48 8.87
C MET A 93 4.68 10.62 7.67
N ILE A 94 4.97 9.33 7.88
CA ILE A 94 5.30 8.37 6.81
C ILE A 94 4.12 8.23 5.83
N PHE A 95 2.89 8.09 6.33
CA PHE A 95 1.73 7.99 5.46
C PHE A 95 1.52 9.22 4.61
N ILE A 96 1.60 10.40 5.23
CA ILE A 96 1.46 11.67 4.52
C ILE A 96 2.55 11.78 3.43
N TYR A 97 3.79 11.42 3.76
CA TYR A 97 4.89 11.39 2.80
C TYR A 97 4.62 10.45 1.60
N GLU A 98 4.10 9.25 1.84
CA GLU A 98 3.80 8.31 0.76
C GLU A 98 2.71 8.84 -0.19
N VAL A 99 1.68 9.52 0.33
CA VAL A 99 0.64 10.15 -0.48
C VAL A 99 1.26 11.21 -1.40
N PHE A 100 2.11 12.09 -0.85
CA PHE A 100 2.82 13.10 -1.66
C PHE A 100 3.77 12.45 -2.67
N LYS A 101 4.49 11.39 -2.30
CA LYS A 101 5.38 10.64 -3.22
C LYS A 101 4.58 10.07 -4.40
N LYS A 102 3.41 9.48 -4.15
CA LYS A 102 2.51 8.98 -5.21
C LYS A 102 1.99 10.11 -6.07
N LEU A 103 1.59 11.24 -5.48
CA LEU A 103 1.15 12.42 -6.22
C LEU A 103 2.24 12.94 -7.15
N ILE A 104 3.47 13.12 -6.65
CA ILE A 104 4.62 13.55 -7.46
C ILE A 104 4.93 12.54 -8.57
N LYS A 105 4.80 11.23 -8.30
CA LYS A 105 4.95 10.19 -9.34
C LYS A 105 3.95 10.40 -10.48
N VAL A 106 2.69 10.70 -10.17
CA VAL A 106 1.66 11.01 -11.19
C VAL A 106 2.06 12.24 -12.01
N PHE A 107 2.60 13.29 -11.39
CA PHE A 107 3.11 14.47 -12.13
C PHE A 107 4.32 14.16 -13.03
N LYS A 108 5.16 13.19 -12.65
CA LYS A 108 6.28 12.73 -13.49
C LYS A 108 5.79 11.86 -14.65
N THR A 109 4.76 11.04 -14.42
CA THR A 109 4.16 10.19 -15.46
C THR A 109 3.34 11.00 -16.46
N TYR A 110 2.64 12.05 -16.01
CA TYR A 110 1.86 12.95 -16.85
C TYR A 110 2.38 14.39 -16.69
N PRO A 111 3.49 14.75 -17.37
CA PRO A 111 4.08 16.08 -17.26
C PRO A 111 3.12 17.16 -17.76
N LEU A 112 3.21 18.35 -17.16
CA LEU A 112 2.47 19.53 -17.59
C LEU A 112 3.21 20.20 -18.74
N CYS A 113 2.70 20.05 -19.95
CA CYS A 113 3.24 20.70 -21.13
C CYS A 113 2.22 21.67 -21.70
N LYS A 114 2.70 22.83 -22.18
CA LYS A 114 1.89 23.77 -22.94
C LYS A 114 1.54 23.21 -24.33
N ASP A 115 2.54 22.61 -24.97
CA ASP A 115 2.42 21.88 -26.24
C ASP A 115 2.75 20.41 -26.00
N TYR A 116 1.71 19.59 -26.00
CA TYR A 116 1.80 18.18 -25.59
C TYR A 116 2.58 17.32 -26.62
N VAL A 117 2.44 17.63 -27.92
CA VAL A 117 3.12 16.92 -29.01
C VAL A 117 4.64 17.12 -28.95
N ASP A 118 5.09 18.31 -28.57
CA ASP A 118 6.52 18.66 -28.53
C ASP A 118 7.21 18.04 -27.30
N CYS A 119 6.53 18.01 -26.15
CA CYS A 119 7.15 17.51 -24.92
C CYS A 119 7.23 15.99 -24.80
N VAL A 120 6.38 15.24 -25.51
CA VAL A 120 6.42 13.77 -25.53
C VAL A 120 7.41 13.26 -26.58
N SER A 121 7.78 14.09 -27.57
CA SER A 121 8.77 13.75 -28.61
C SER A 121 10.18 13.47 -28.09
N HIS A 122 10.51 13.93 -26.88
CA HIS A 122 11.80 13.70 -26.22
C HIS A 122 11.81 12.48 -25.29
N LEU A 123 10.68 11.82 -25.06
CA LEU A 123 10.67 10.53 -24.36
C LEU A 123 11.10 9.42 -25.34
N PRO A 124 11.97 8.49 -24.92
CA PRO A 124 12.55 7.46 -25.79
C PRO A 124 11.55 6.41 -26.32
N ASP A 125 10.24 6.63 -26.12
CA ASP A 125 9.15 5.72 -26.44
C ASP A 125 8.06 6.36 -27.33
N TYR A 126 8.28 7.60 -27.81
CA TYR A 126 7.40 8.25 -28.79
C TYR A 126 7.86 7.92 -30.21
N THR A 127 7.48 6.73 -30.71
CA THR A 127 7.54 6.47 -32.14
C THR A 127 6.37 7.18 -32.82
N ILE A 128 6.66 8.25 -33.54
CA ILE A 128 5.71 8.94 -34.41
C ILE A 128 5.18 7.94 -35.43
N PHE A 129 3.93 7.48 -35.29
CA PHE A 129 3.20 6.88 -36.41
C PHE A 129 2.74 8.02 -37.32
N THR A 130 3.69 8.60 -38.05
CA THR A 130 3.37 9.43 -39.21
C THR A 130 2.69 8.50 -40.19
N ALA A 131 1.40 8.73 -40.43
CA ALA A 131 0.70 8.18 -41.58
C ALA A 131 1.38 8.73 -42.85
N GLY A 132 2.44 8.04 -43.27
CA GLY A 132 3.12 8.17 -44.53
C GLY A 132 3.36 6.75 -45.02
N THR A 133 2.85 6.46 -46.21
CA THR A 133 3.25 5.31 -47.04
C THR A 133 4.77 5.15 -46.94
N ASP A 134 5.34 3.97 -46.63
CA ASP A 134 5.82 3.01 -47.62
C ASP A 134 6.37 1.73 -46.91
N ASN A 135 5.93 0.56 -47.38
CA ASN A 135 6.61 -0.75 -47.48
C ASN A 135 7.71 -1.26 -46.49
N LEU A 136 7.42 -2.48 -45.99
CA LEU A 136 8.32 -3.66 -45.80
C LEU A 136 9.27 -3.76 -44.57
N THR A 137 8.96 -4.78 -43.75
CA THR A 137 9.83 -5.76 -43.05
C THR A 137 10.82 -5.30 -41.98
N ALA A 138 10.55 -5.70 -40.72
CA ALA A 138 11.44 -6.58 -39.94
C ALA A 138 10.81 -6.88 -38.56
N ALA A 139 10.71 -8.17 -38.24
CA ALA A 139 10.30 -8.69 -36.95
C ALA A 139 11.40 -8.50 -35.90
N GLY A 140 11.00 -8.07 -34.69
CA GLY A 140 11.84 -8.06 -33.50
C GLY A 140 10.95 -8.17 -32.26
N ASN A 141 10.86 -9.37 -31.69
CA ASN A 141 10.14 -9.65 -30.45
C ASN A 141 10.88 -9.03 -29.26
N SER A 142 10.27 -8.03 -28.64
CA SER A 142 10.56 -7.61 -27.27
C SER A 142 9.26 -7.44 -26.52
N THR A 143 8.87 -8.46 -25.76
CA THR A 143 7.91 -8.38 -24.65
C THR A 143 8.53 -7.54 -23.54
N GLY A 144 8.48 -6.22 -23.72
CA GLY A 144 8.43 -5.26 -22.64
C GLY A 144 6.98 -4.86 -22.49
N GLU A 145 6.43 -5.03 -21.29
CA GLU A 145 5.13 -4.51 -20.90
C GLU A 145 5.24 -2.98 -20.76
N THR A 146 5.45 -2.30 -21.87
CA THR A 146 5.35 -0.85 -21.99
C THR A 146 3.92 -0.57 -22.39
N THR A 147 3.08 -0.24 -21.42
CA THR A 147 1.71 0.21 -21.66
C THR A 147 1.74 1.38 -22.65
N PRO A 148 1.27 1.23 -23.92
CA PRO A 148 1.30 2.29 -24.92
C PRO A 148 0.26 3.40 -24.67
N ASP A 149 -0.37 3.42 -23.48
CA ASP A 149 -1.45 4.35 -23.12
C ASP A 149 -0.96 5.63 -22.41
N ALA A 150 0.34 5.75 -22.17
CA ALA A 150 0.94 6.90 -21.45
C ALA A 150 1.17 8.14 -22.34
N ALA A 151 1.03 8.02 -23.66
CA ALA A 151 1.62 8.97 -24.60
C ALA A 151 0.69 10.07 -25.16
N THR A 152 -0.58 10.24 -24.75
CA THR A 152 -1.42 11.31 -25.34
C THR A 152 -2.52 11.94 -24.48
N LYS A 153 -2.27 12.29 -23.21
CA LYS A 153 -3.36 12.81 -22.35
C LYS A 153 -2.97 14.04 -21.52
N PRO A 154 -3.38 15.25 -21.94
CA PRO A 154 -3.15 16.47 -21.18
C PRO A 154 -4.02 16.52 -19.92
N ASN A 155 -3.54 17.23 -18.89
CA ASN A 155 -4.27 17.61 -17.67
C ASN A 155 -4.66 16.50 -16.67
N THR A 156 -4.30 15.23 -16.90
CA THR A 156 -4.53 14.12 -15.96
C THR A 156 -3.92 14.37 -14.57
N ALA A 157 -2.70 14.92 -14.51
CA ALA A 157 -2.03 15.18 -13.23
C ALA A 157 -2.75 16.25 -12.40
N LEU A 158 -3.16 17.36 -13.02
CA LEU A 158 -3.88 18.44 -12.35
C LEU A 158 -5.25 17.97 -11.83
N PHE A 159 -5.96 17.21 -12.66
CA PHE A 159 -7.25 16.66 -12.26
C PHE A 159 -7.11 15.69 -11.08
N THR A 160 -6.15 14.77 -11.13
CA THR A 160 -5.86 13.83 -10.03
C THR A 160 -5.50 14.55 -8.72
N MET A 161 -4.70 15.62 -8.80
CA MET A 161 -4.38 16.46 -7.64
C MET A 161 -5.63 17.13 -7.06
N SER A 162 -6.46 17.70 -7.92
CA SER A 162 -7.72 18.35 -7.55
C SER A 162 -8.67 17.36 -6.84
N ILE A 163 -8.92 16.20 -7.47
CA ILE A 163 -9.75 15.10 -6.91
C ILE A 163 -9.27 14.70 -5.51
N THR A 164 -7.95 14.54 -5.34
CA THR A 164 -7.36 14.13 -4.06
C THR A 164 -7.60 15.17 -2.97
N LEU A 165 -7.40 16.46 -3.28
CA LEU A 165 -7.60 17.56 -2.34
C LEU A 165 -9.07 17.76 -1.98
N PHE A 166 -9.96 17.65 -2.96
CA PHE A 166 -11.41 17.76 -2.73
C PHE A 166 -11.94 16.61 -1.88
N THR A 167 -11.50 15.37 -2.12
CA THR A 167 -11.88 14.21 -1.29
C THR A 167 -11.44 14.39 0.16
N PHE A 168 -10.19 14.83 0.37
CA PHE A 168 -9.66 15.08 1.72
C PHE A 168 -10.43 16.20 2.42
N THR A 169 -10.63 17.34 1.75
CA THR A 169 -11.36 18.48 2.30
C THR A 169 -12.80 18.10 2.64
N LEU A 170 -13.50 17.41 1.74
CA LEU A 170 -14.87 16.98 1.95
C LEU A 170 -14.97 15.99 3.13
N ALA A 171 -14.10 14.99 3.19
CA ALA A 171 -14.07 14.04 4.31
C ALA A 171 -13.77 14.75 5.65
N TYR A 172 -12.83 15.70 5.66
CA TYR A 172 -12.49 16.51 6.83
C TYR A 172 -13.68 17.37 7.29
N LEU A 173 -14.38 18.03 6.37
CA LEU A 173 -15.56 18.82 6.66
C LEU A 173 -16.69 17.95 7.23
N LEU A 174 -17.00 16.82 6.59
CA LEU A 174 -18.04 15.88 7.05
C LEU A 174 -17.74 15.35 8.46
N LYS A 175 -16.47 15.05 8.76
CA LYS A 175 -16.02 14.66 10.10
C LYS A 175 -16.20 15.80 11.11
N GLY A 176 -15.88 17.03 10.72
CA GLY A 176 -16.03 18.23 11.54
C GLY A 176 -17.48 18.60 11.84
N LEU A 177 -18.43 18.28 10.94
CA LEU A 177 -19.86 18.53 11.14
C LEU A 177 -20.44 17.82 12.36
N ARG A 178 -19.83 16.72 12.82
CA ARG A 178 -20.21 16.03 14.06
C ARG A 178 -20.16 16.95 15.30
N ASN A 179 -19.25 17.92 15.31
CA ASN A 179 -19.04 18.83 16.44
C ASN A 179 -19.76 20.17 16.26
N LYS A 180 -20.23 20.50 15.05
CA LYS A 180 -20.96 21.74 14.78
C LYS A 180 -22.44 21.60 15.18
N LYS A 181 -23.04 22.69 15.67
CA LYS A 181 -24.46 22.75 16.10
C LYS A 181 -25.45 22.94 14.94
N VAL A 182 -24.98 22.88 13.70
CA VAL A 182 -25.74 23.29 12.50
C VAL A 182 -26.74 22.23 12.04
N LEU A 183 -26.62 20.96 12.48
CA LEU A 183 -27.43 19.84 11.99
C LEU A 183 -28.11 19.08 13.15
N GLY A 184 -29.29 18.51 12.86
CA GLY A 184 -30.08 17.70 13.79
C GLY A 184 -29.32 16.49 14.35
N ARG A 185 -29.68 16.05 15.57
CA ARG A 185 -28.94 15.03 16.35
C ARG A 185 -28.69 13.73 15.58
N THR A 186 -29.67 13.28 14.78
CA THR A 186 -29.59 12.03 14.00
C THR A 186 -28.65 12.16 12.80
N ILE A 187 -28.84 13.19 11.98
CA ILE A 187 -28.04 13.44 10.77
C ILE A 187 -26.57 13.70 11.12
N ARG A 188 -26.32 14.42 12.23
CA ARG A 188 -24.97 14.73 12.72
C ARG A 188 -24.19 13.48 13.16
N ARG A 189 -24.87 12.47 13.72
CA ARG A 189 -24.26 11.17 14.07
C ARG A 189 -23.98 10.37 12.80
N ALA A 190 -24.96 10.25 11.91
CA ALA A 190 -24.81 9.54 10.64
C ALA A 190 -23.67 10.09 9.76
N LEU A 191 -23.56 11.41 9.59
CA LEU A 191 -22.49 12.05 8.80
C LEU A 191 -21.09 11.88 9.42
N GLY A 192 -21.01 11.77 10.76
CA GLY A 192 -19.74 11.55 11.45
C GLY A 192 -19.19 10.14 11.25
N ASP A 193 -20.09 9.15 11.17
CA ASP A 193 -19.73 7.73 11.06
C ASP A 193 -19.59 7.31 9.58
N PHE A 194 -20.41 7.86 8.68
CA PHE A 194 -20.37 7.57 7.23
C PHE A 194 -19.64 8.62 6.40
N GLY A 195 -19.04 9.65 7.02
CA GLY A 195 -18.46 10.79 6.30
C GLY A 195 -17.33 10.42 5.34
N VAL A 196 -16.48 9.46 5.69
CA VAL A 196 -15.37 9.01 4.82
C VAL A 196 -15.90 8.23 3.60
N PRO A 197 -16.73 7.17 3.75
CA PRO A 197 -17.38 6.51 2.60
C PRO A 197 -18.18 7.46 1.72
N PHE A 198 -18.92 8.41 2.31
CA PHE A 198 -19.72 9.36 1.57
C PHE A 198 -18.86 10.32 0.72
N ALA A 199 -17.75 10.81 1.26
CA ALA A 199 -16.81 11.64 0.48
C ALA A 199 -16.23 10.90 -0.72
N ILE A 200 -15.87 9.62 -0.55
CA ILE A 200 -15.39 8.76 -1.64
C ILE A 200 -16.47 8.61 -2.71
N LEU A 201 -17.72 8.33 -2.32
CA LEU A 201 -18.84 8.17 -3.24
C LEU A 201 -19.07 9.43 -4.08
N VAL A 202 -19.16 10.59 -3.43
CA VAL A 202 -19.38 11.88 -4.12
C VAL A 202 -18.24 12.14 -5.11
N MET A 203 -17.00 11.89 -4.72
CA MET A 203 -15.86 12.12 -5.60
C MET A 203 -15.82 11.12 -6.77
N CYS A 204 -16.17 9.86 -6.54
CA CYS A 204 -16.30 8.85 -7.59
C CYS A 204 -17.40 9.21 -8.59
N LEU A 205 -18.51 9.83 -8.16
CA LEU A 205 -19.53 10.34 -9.07
C LEU A 205 -19.01 11.49 -9.93
N ILE A 206 -18.24 12.42 -9.35
CA ILE A 206 -17.61 13.50 -10.11
C ILE A 206 -16.62 12.94 -11.15
N ASP A 207 -15.78 11.96 -10.77
CA ASP A 207 -14.90 11.24 -11.70
C ASP A 207 -15.68 10.54 -12.81
N PHE A 208 -16.84 9.94 -12.50
CA PHE A 208 -17.70 9.30 -13.48
C PHE A 208 -18.23 10.29 -14.53
N PHE A 209 -18.69 11.47 -14.12
CA PHE A 209 -19.18 12.50 -15.05
C PHE A 209 -18.07 13.16 -15.89
N VAL A 210 -16.82 13.15 -15.41
CA VAL A 210 -15.66 13.76 -16.11
C VAL A 210 -14.83 12.72 -16.89
N ARG A 211 -15.18 11.42 -16.77
CA ARG A 211 -14.45 10.30 -17.38
C ARG A 211 -14.25 10.44 -18.88
N ASP A 212 -15.21 11.04 -19.58
CA ASP A 212 -15.15 11.21 -21.03
C ASP A 212 -14.08 12.23 -21.49
N LYS A 213 -13.52 13.02 -20.56
CA LYS A 213 -12.56 14.10 -20.87
C LYS A 213 -11.18 13.91 -20.27
N VAL A 214 -11.05 13.14 -19.18
CA VAL A 214 -9.77 12.96 -18.46
C VAL A 214 -9.66 11.53 -17.95
N ASP A 215 -8.59 10.84 -18.31
CA ASP A 215 -8.29 9.53 -17.75
C ASP A 215 -7.59 9.64 -16.41
N THR A 216 -8.16 8.97 -15.41
CA THR A 216 -7.64 8.82 -14.06
C THR A 216 -7.16 7.39 -13.83
N GLN A 217 -6.10 7.22 -13.04
CA GLN A 217 -5.62 5.90 -12.66
C GLN A 217 -6.63 5.24 -11.72
N LYS A 218 -7.39 4.27 -12.24
CA LYS A 218 -8.36 3.51 -11.46
C LYS A 218 -7.69 2.30 -10.83
N LEU A 219 -8.33 1.77 -9.79
CA LEU A 219 -7.87 0.56 -9.12
C LEU A 219 -7.92 -0.62 -10.10
N ASN A 220 -6.76 -1.06 -10.58
CA ASN A 220 -6.63 -2.26 -11.39
C ASN A 220 -6.69 -3.48 -10.46
N VAL A 221 -7.79 -4.22 -10.48
CA VAL A 221 -7.93 -5.50 -9.79
C VAL A 221 -7.98 -6.57 -10.86
N PRO A 222 -7.05 -7.54 -10.87
CA PRO A 222 -7.12 -8.64 -11.82
C PRO A 222 -8.41 -9.43 -11.56
N ALA A 223 -9.10 -9.83 -12.64
CA ALA A 223 -10.33 -10.61 -12.55
C ALA A 223 -10.08 -12.01 -11.97
N ASP A 224 -8.89 -12.56 -12.24
CA ASP A 224 -8.47 -13.87 -11.78
C ASP A 224 -7.37 -13.75 -10.71
N PHE A 225 -7.43 -14.64 -9.72
CA PHE A 225 -6.34 -14.82 -8.76
C PHE A 225 -5.18 -15.54 -9.44
N SER A 226 -4.27 -14.79 -10.04
CA SER A 226 -3.01 -15.33 -10.56
C SER A 226 -1.89 -15.27 -9.53
N VAL A 227 -0.98 -16.23 -9.60
CA VAL A 227 0.30 -16.17 -8.89
C VAL A 227 1.18 -15.08 -9.52
N THR A 228 2.13 -14.53 -8.77
CA THR A 228 2.96 -13.40 -9.24
C THR A 228 3.72 -13.70 -10.54
N ASP A 229 4.04 -14.97 -10.81
CA ASP A 229 4.60 -15.45 -12.08
C ASP A 229 4.08 -16.89 -12.38
N PRO A 230 3.06 -17.06 -13.24
CA PRO A 230 2.45 -18.38 -13.50
C PRO A 230 3.37 -19.33 -14.27
N ASP A 231 4.25 -18.81 -15.12
CA ASP A 231 5.12 -19.64 -15.98
C ASP A 231 6.34 -20.20 -15.23
N LYS A 232 6.67 -19.64 -14.06
CA LYS A 232 7.88 -19.99 -13.33
C LYS A 232 7.59 -20.76 -12.03
N ARG A 233 6.40 -20.62 -11.42
CA ARG A 233 6.16 -21.10 -10.04
C ARG A 233 4.70 -21.49 -9.76
N GLY A 234 4.52 -22.40 -8.80
CA GLY A 234 3.22 -22.73 -8.20
C GLY A 234 2.86 -21.85 -7.00
N TRP A 235 1.75 -22.17 -6.33
CA TRP A 235 1.24 -21.45 -5.15
C TRP A 235 2.14 -21.55 -3.91
N LEU A 236 2.88 -22.65 -3.76
CA LEU A 236 3.79 -22.87 -2.65
C LEU A 236 5.18 -22.35 -3.02
N ILE A 237 5.74 -21.45 -2.21
CA ILE A 237 7.07 -20.89 -2.41
C ILE A 237 8.10 -21.81 -1.75
N ASN A 238 9.05 -22.31 -2.52
CA ASN A 238 10.18 -23.07 -1.99
C ASN A 238 11.12 -22.15 -1.18
N PRO A 239 11.40 -22.46 0.10
CA PRO A 239 12.22 -21.61 0.97
C PRO A 239 13.71 -21.59 0.59
N LEU A 240 14.19 -22.60 -0.16
CA LEU A 240 15.58 -22.73 -0.57
C LEU A 240 15.87 -22.15 -1.96
N GLY A 241 14.87 -21.56 -2.62
CA GLY A 241 14.96 -21.09 -4.01
C GLY A 241 14.38 -22.09 -5.00
N THR A 242 14.52 -21.80 -6.29
CA THR A 242 14.19 -22.73 -7.39
C THR A 242 15.49 -23.42 -7.83
N GLU A 243 15.42 -24.62 -8.41
CA GLU A 243 16.59 -25.38 -8.90
C GLU A 243 17.56 -24.55 -9.77
N ALA A 244 17.07 -23.49 -10.42
CA ALA A 244 17.86 -22.58 -11.25
C ALA A 244 18.65 -21.50 -10.45
N LYS A 245 18.28 -21.19 -9.21
CA LYS A 245 18.97 -20.19 -8.36
C LYS A 245 18.80 -20.54 -6.87
N PRO A 246 19.82 -21.16 -6.23
CA PRO A 246 19.77 -21.46 -4.81
C PRO A 246 19.84 -20.17 -3.99
N PHE A 247 18.98 -20.07 -2.97
CA PHE A 247 18.97 -18.89 -2.10
C PHE A 247 20.18 -18.94 -1.14
N PRO A 248 21.06 -17.92 -1.11
CA PRO A 248 22.25 -17.99 -0.28
C PRO A 248 21.90 -18.00 1.20
N VAL A 249 22.49 -18.94 1.95
CA VAL A 249 22.24 -19.12 3.39
C VAL A 249 22.58 -17.87 4.20
N GLY A 250 23.59 -17.09 3.77
CA GLY A 250 23.95 -15.82 4.42
C GLY A 250 22.80 -14.81 4.44
N HIS A 251 22.00 -14.76 3.36
CA HIS A 251 20.84 -13.88 3.32
C HIS A 251 19.69 -14.39 4.20
N MET A 252 19.57 -15.71 4.43
CA MET A 252 18.55 -16.25 5.34
C MET A 252 18.72 -15.72 6.77
N PHE A 253 19.97 -15.59 7.23
CA PHE A 253 20.28 -15.03 8.54
C PHE A 253 20.18 -13.51 8.56
N SER A 254 20.57 -12.82 7.49
CA SER A 254 20.38 -11.37 7.41
C SER A 254 18.91 -10.96 7.49
N ALA A 255 17.99 -11.89 7.22
CA ALA A 255 16.55 -11.68 7.32
C ALA A 255 16.05 -11.48 8.78
N ILE A 256 16.88 -11.76 9.80
CA ILE A 256 16.51 -11.63 11.22
C ILE A 256 16.38 -10.17 11.67
N ILE A 257 17.27 -9.29 11.20
CA ILE A 257 17.24 -7.85 11.48
C ILE A 257 15.90 -7.23 11.04
N PRO A 258 15.43 -7.49 9.79
CA PRO A 258 14.08 -7.16 9.37
C PRO A 258 12.97 -7.58 10.30
N ALA A 259 13.03 -8.87 10.67
CA ALA A 259 11.95 -9.56 11.33
C ALA A 259 11.86 -9.06 12.77
N LEU A 260 12.99 -8.78 13.40
CA LEU A 260 13.06 -8.16 14.71
C LEU A 260 12.41 -6.78 14.68
N LEU A 261 12.78 -5.91 13.74
CA LEU A 261 12.18 -4.58 13.64
C LEU A 261 10.67 -4.66 13.37
N ALA A 262 10.24 -5.52 12.44
CA ALA A 262 8.82 -5.74 12.15
C ALA A 262 8.05 -6.31 13.34
N SER A 263 8.64 -7.25 14.09
CA SER A 263 8.02 -7.87 15.27
C SER A 263 7.81 -6.84 16.39
N ILE A 264 8.79 -5.96 16.62
CA ILE A 264 8.64 -4.85 17.57
C ILE A 264 7.54 -3.90 17.10
N LEU A 265 7.49 -3.57 15.81
CA LEU A 265 6.46 -2.69 15.25
C LEU A 265 5.05 -3.26 15.46
N ILE A 266 4.85 -4.54 15.13
CA ILE A 266 3.58 -5.26 15.28
C ILE A 266 3.20 -5.33 16.76
N TYR A 267 4.15 -5.65 17.62
CA TYR A 267 3.93 -5.72 19.06
C TYR A 267 3.50 -4.36 19.62
N MET A 268 4.25 -3.30 19.34
CA MET A 268 3.95 -1.94 19.79
C MET A 268 2.58 -1.44 19.30
N GLU A 269 2.24 -1.71 18.04
CA GLU A 269 0.93 -1.35 17.49
C GLU A 269 -0.20 -2.10 18.21
N SER A 270 -0.02 -3.41 18.45
CA SER A 270 -1.00 -4.21 19.19
C SER A 270 -1.21 -3.72 20.63
N LEU A 271 -0.15 -3.22 21.28
CA LEU A 271 -0.22 -2.63 22.63
C LEU A 271 -0.95 -1.29 22.65
N ILE A 272 -0.66 -0.40 21.69
CA ILE A 272 -1.31 0.91 21.59
C ILE A 272 -2.80 0.73 21.31
N ALA A 273 -3.14 -0.11 20.32
CA ALA A 273 -4.52 -0.41 19.99
C ALA A 273 -5.27 -1.03 21.19
N GLY A 274 -4.59 -1.90 21.94
CA GLY A 274 -5.17 -2.45 23.15
C GLY A 274 -5.44 -1.40 24.22
N TYR A 275 -4.44 -0.57 24.54
CA TYR A 275 -4.57 0.48 25.55
C TYR A 275 -5.69 1.48 25.25
N VAL A 276 -5.81 1.92 23.99
CA VAL A 276 -6.83 2.89 23.57
C VAL A 276 -8.25 2.33 23.64
N LEU A 277 -8.44 1.01 23.56
CA LEU A 277 -9.77 0.39 23.64
C LEU A 277 -10.22 0.10 25.09
N THR A 278 -9.28 0.03 26.02
CA THR A 278 -9.55 -0.23 27.44
C THR A 278 -9.79 1.06 28.24
N VAL A 279 -9.39 2.22 27.70
CA VAL A 279 -9.65 3.56 28.25
C VAL A 279 -10.88 4.17 27.59
#